data_AF-A0A2U9IWB5-F1
#
_entry.id   AF-A0A2U9IWB5-F1
#
_cell.length_a   1.000
_cell.length_b   1.000
_cell.length_c   1.000
_cell.angle_alpha   90.00
_cell.angle_beta   90.00
_cell.angle_gamma   90.00
#
_symmetry.space_group_name_H-M   'P 1'
#
loop_
_entity.id
_entity.type
_entity.pdbx_description
1 polymer ?
#
loop_
_entity_poly.entity_id
_entity_poly.type
_entity_poly.pdbx_seq_one_letter_code
_entity_poly.pdbx_strand_id
1 'polypeptide(L)'
;MMGKLLKVIILSRFPKNTILMIVLLDAFLVAISLPGRSISPVISPEFSLLSTLYITFLVVISPFNSRFNLVTKSDSDFLVMLPIDDHELIASLIAGYFVVSLLFSAVFVAWFVYALGLAGLLIPPFLALAISSMSGTLYNLSNRQKAVVSAILGAWFLSALAKFPLSPLSMFAGYEYGYVILPIFSLALLVLALKRFNYTAFSTLSYTPPGKVEVKREITFSPGNPFFLMLSRNLKIFELGGRMNLMGSYTFVSRRVEWWKVLSLTTAASVALLLLNFLGLRGFLVSFYVLLGAWIFTVSYSNSAFISEPIWLDMNVMSPLQFARYYVLSKASSVALMLLPISVAFLLMGRPGFAIAILLDLPLSSITIMSLYARFYQVNFQNPMTFSASRYLVGLLTTIPLVGIVLVAFLPLPGVVVGVTLFESFISLPFMMMGGYWAKVVEKVVTTV
;
A
#
# COMPACT_ATOMS: atom_id res chain seq x y z
N MET A 1 7.06 -7.02 33.74
CA MET A 1 7.03 -5.65 33.17
C MET A 1 6.54 -5.64 31.71
N MET A 2 6.92 -6.65 30.93
CA MET A 2 6.49 -6.92 29.55
C MET A 2 5.02 -6.63 29.22
N GLY A 3 4.05 -7.10 30.02
CA GLY A 3 2.62 -6.85 29.77
C GLY A 3 2.21 -5.37 29.85
N LYS A 4 2.85 -4.58 30.72
CA LYS A 4 2.63 -3.12 30.79
C LYS A 4 3.25 -2.43 29.57
N LEU A 5 4.44 -2.87 29.15
CA LEU A 5 5.12 -2.35 27.95
C LEU A 5 4.32 -2.64 26.67
N LEU A 6 3.83 -3.86 26.51
CA LEU A 6 3.02 -4.31 25.39
C LEU A 6 1.69 -3.54 25.32
N LYS A 7 1.05 -3.29 26.48
CA LYS A 7 -0.13 -2.43 26.57
C LYS A 7 0.16 -1.00 26.13
N VAL A 8 1.31 -0.43 26.50
CA VAL A 8 1.73 0.92 26.07
C VAL A 8 1.99 0.95 24.56
N ILE A 9 2.75 -0.01 24.02
CA ILE A 9 3.09 -0.08 22.59
C ILE A 9 1.83 -0.22 21.73
N ILE A 10 0.87 -1.06 22.13
CA ILE A 10 -0.36 -1.30 21.36
C ILE A 10 -1.36 -0.15 21.52
N LEU A 11 -1.69 0.24 22.75
CA LEU A 11 -2.75 1.24 22.99
C LEU A 11 -2.32 2.68 22.65
N SER A 12 -1.01 2.97 22.58
CA SER A 12 -0.51 4.25 22.07
C SER A 12 -0.65 4.39 20.54
N ARG A 13 -0.96 3.30 19.83
CA ARG A 13 -1.06 3.26 18.35
C ARG A 13 -2.47 2.91 17.88
N PHE A 14 -3.16 2.02 18.60
CA PHE A 14 -4.51 1.57 18.30
C PHE A 14 -5.45 1.89 19.46
N PRO A 15 -6.38 2.84 19.28
CA PRO A 15 -7.45 3.06 20.24
C PRO A 15 -8.24 1.76 20.46
N LYS A 16 -8.65 1.49 21.70
CA LYS A 16 -9.45 0.29 22.03
C LYS A 16 -10.67 0.12 21.11
N ASN A 17 -11.35 1.23 20.80
CA ASN A 17 -12.51 1.25 19.93
C ASN A 17 -12.19 0.79 18.50
N THR A 18 -10.98 1.08 18.02
CA THR A 18 -10.54 0.67 16.69
C THR A 18 -10.21 -0.81 16.63
N ILE A 19 -9.58 -1.36 17.68
CA ILE A 19 -9.34 -2.80 17.81
C ILE A 19 -10.69 -3.54 17.81
N LEU A 20 -11.64 -3.08 18.63
CA LEU A 20 -12.97 -3.68 18.70
C LEU A 20 -13.72 -3.62 17.37
N MET A 21 -13.65 -2.49 16.66
CA MET A 21 -14.24 -2.34 15.32
C MET A 21 -13.65 -3.32 14.30
N ILE A 22 -12.32 -3.50 14.28
CA ILE A 22 -11.64 -4.45 13.37
C ILE A 22 -12.08 -5.88 13.70
N VAL A 23 -12.03 -6.28 14.97
CA VAL A 23 -12.42 -7.63 15.40
C VAL A 23 -13.89 -7.93 15.07
N LEU A 24 -14.80 -6.98 15.27
CA LEU A 24 -16.22 -7.14 14.91
C LEU A 24 -16.43 -7.24 13.40
N LEU A 25 -15.72 -6.41 12.62
CA LEU A 25 -15.77 -6.48 11.17
C LEU A 25 -15.25 -7.83 10.67
N ASP A 26 -14.15 -8.32 11.21
CA ASP A 26 -13.57 -9.60 10.82
C ASP A 26 -14.52 -10.75 11.18
N ALA A 27 -15.12 -10.73 12.37
CA ALA A 27 -16.12 -11.72 12.76
C ALA A 27 -17.33 -11.73 11.79
N PHE A 28 -17.79 -10.54 11.39
CA PHE A 28 -18.85 -10.39 10.40
C PHE A 28 -18.43 -10.91 9.02
N LEU A 29 -17.24 -10.54 8.54
CA LEU A 29 -16.70 -10.97 7.24
C LEU A 29 -16.49 -12.49 7.20
N VAL A 30 -16.02 -13.10 8.30
CA VAL A 30 -15.91 -14.55 8.43
C VAL A 30 -17.29 -15.19 8.35
N ALA A 31 -18.27 -14.69 9.10
CA ALA A 31 -19.62 -15.24 9.13
C ALA A 31 -20.26 -15.27 7.73
N ILE A 32 -20.10 -14.22 6.92
CA ILE A 32 -20.62 -14.18 5.54
C ILE A 32 -19.80 -15.00 4.55
N SER A 33 -18.55 -15.32 4.85
CA SER A 33 -17.67 -16.12 3.96
C SER A 33 -17.84 -17.63 4.12
N LEU A 34 -18.29 -18.09 5.29
CA LEU A 34 -18.50 -19.51 5.61
C LEU A 34 -19.45 -20.24 4.62
N PRO A 35 -20.60 -19.68 4.23
CA PRO A 35 -21.48 -20.29 3.24
C PRO A 35 -20.86 -20.41 1.83
N GLY A 36 -19.86 -19.58 1.52
CA GLY A 36 -19.24 -19.51 0.18
C GLY A 36 -18.49 -20.79 -0.19
N ARG A 37 -17.80 -21.44 0.77
CA ARG A 37 -17.05 -22.67 0.51
C ARG A 37 -17.92 -23.90 0.36
N SER A 38 -19.08 -23.95 1.03
CA SER A 38 -20.07 -25.02 0.81
C SER A 38 -20.68 -25.01 -0.59
N ILE A 39 -20.63 -23.86 -1.29
CA ILE A 39 -21.20 -23.69 -2.63
C ILE A 39 -20.17 -24.00 -3.73
N SER A 40 -18.87 -23.71 -3.50
CA SER A 40 -17.78 -24.06 -4.42
C SER A 40 -16.57 -24.60 -3.64
N PRO A 41 -16.41 -25.93 -3.50
CA PRO A 41 -15.32 -26.51 -2.72
C PRO A 41 -13.96 -26.42 -3.43
N VAL A 42 -13.95 -26.13 -4.74
CA VAL A 42 -12.74 -25.98 -5.54
C VAL A 42 -12.31 -24.51 -5.53
N ILE A 43 -11.04 -24.27 -5.17
CA ILE A 43 -10.42 -22.94 -5.26
C ILE A 43 -10.31 -22.59 -6.74
N SER A 44 -10.90 -21.48 -7.17
CA SER A 44 -10.74 -21.05 -8.55
C SER A 44 -9.26 -20.75 -8.84
N PRO A 45 -8.73 -21.16 -10.02
CA PRO A 45 -7.34 -20.90 -10.39
C PRO A 45 -6.96 -19.41 -10.30
N GLU A 46 -7.90 -18.52 -10.63
CA GLU A 46 -7.74 -17.07 -10.56
C GLU A 46 -7.55 -16.60 -9.12
N PHE A 47 -8.35 -17.14 -8.19
CA PHE A 47 -8.27 -16.79 -6.77
C PHE A 47 -6.99 -17.32 -6.12
N SER A 48 -6.58 -18.54 -6.47
CA SER A 48 -5.30 -19.13 -6.05
C SER A 48 -4.11 -18.26 -6.49
N LEU A 49 -4.12 -17.82 -7.75
CA LEU A 49 -3.06 -17.02 -8.32
C LEU A 49 -3.02 -15.61 -7.71
N LEU A 50 -4.18 -14.99 -7.45
CA LEU A 50 -4.28 -13.69 -6.79
C LEU A 50 -3.78 -13.75 -5.33
N SER A 51 -4.20 -14.78 -4.59
CA SER A 51 -3.74 -15.02 -3.23
C SER A 51 -2.23 -15.21 -3.19
N THR A 52 -1.69 -15.99 -4.13
CA THR A 52 -0.26 -16.27 -4.22
C THR A 52 0.54 -15.01 -4.49
N LEU A 53 0.13 -14.20 -5.47
CA LEU A 53 0.81 -12.95 -5.82
C LEU A 53 0.73 -11.92 -4.70
N TYR A 54 -0.43 -11.77 -4.07
CA TYR A 54 -0.63 -10.81 -2.98
C TYR A 54 0.24 -11.15 -1.76
N ILE A 55 0.21 -12.41 -1.30
CA ILE A 55 1.00 -12.83 -0.13
C ILE A 55 2.49 -12.79 -0.44
N THR A 56 2.89 -13.20 -1.64
CA THR A 56 4.28 -13.06 -2.11
C THR A 56 4.72 -11.60 -2.04
N PHE A 57 3.92 -10.66 -2.57
CA PHE A 57 4.23 -9.24 -2.52
C PHE A 57 4.46 -8.74 -1.08
N LEU A 58 3.58 -9.12 -0.15
CA LEU A 58 3.70 -8.77 1.27
C LEU A 58 5.00 -9.30 1.89
N VAL A 59 5.35 -10.55 1.59
CA VAL A 59 6.58 -11.18 2.11
C VAL A 59 7.82 -10.55 1.48
N VAL A 60 7.84 -10.32 0.17
CA VAL A 60 8.98 -9.76 -0.57
C VAL A 60 9.30 -8.33 -0.15
N ILE A 61 8.30 -7.54 0.23
CA ILE A 61 8.52 -6.15 0.66
C ILE A 61 8.91 -6.03 2.13
N SER A 62 8.56 -7.02 2.96
CA SER A 62 8.79 -6.99 4.41
C SER A 62 10.25 -6.87 4.86
N PRO A 63 11.29 -7.39 4.17
CA PRO A 63 12.69 -7.12 4.51
C PRO A 63 13.08 -5.64 4.51
N PHE A 64 12.36 -4.80 3.74
CA PHE A 64 12.59 -3.35 3.68
C PHE A 64 11.90 -2.59 4.82
N ASN A 65 11.07 -3.26 5.62
CA ASN A 65 10.40 -2.72 6.81
C ASN A 65 11.25 -2.89 8.09
N SER A 66 12.56 -2.70 7.99
CA SER A 66 13.52 -3.02 9.07
C SER A 66 13.44 -2.17 10.34
N ARG A 67 12.47 -1.26 10.48
CA ARG A 67 12.38 -0.32 11.61
C ARG A 67 11.38 -0.74 12.70
N PHE A 68 10.94 -2.00 12.75
CA PHE A 68 9.88 -2.45 13.66
C PHE A 68 8.80 -1.38 13.75
N ASN A 69 8.17 -1.09 12.62
CA ASN A 69 7.58 0.20 12.24
C ASN A 69 6.47 0.80 13.17
N LEU A 70 6.41 0.32 14.40
CA LEU A 70 5.83 0.91 15.61
C LEU A 70 6.77 1.84 16.39
N VAL A 71 8.10 1.64 16.33
CA VAL A 71 9.08 2.45 17.08
C VAL A 71 9.38 3.72 16.32
N THR A 72 8.79 4.83 16.76
CA THR A 72 9.20 6.16 16.27
C THR A 72 10.54 6.56 16.86
N LYS A 73 11.17 7.60 16.30
CA LYS A 73 12.38 8.17 16.90
C LYS A 73 12.17 8.57 18.37
N SER A 74 11.02 9.16 18.70
CA SER A 74 10.67 9.50 20.08
C SER A 74 10.53 8.26 20.98
N ASP A 75 9.96 7.17 20.45
CA ASP A 75 9.87 5.91 21.20
C ASP A 75 11.25 5.28 21.37
N SER A 76 12.13 5.31 20.35
CA SER A 76 13.48 4.79 20.51
C SER A 76 14.25 5.59 21.55
N ASP A 77 14.16 6.91 21.53
CA ASP A 77 14.86 7.78 22.47
C ASP A 77 14.34 7.55 23.92
N PHE A 78 13.02 7.33 24.09
CA PHE A 78 12.43 7.01 25.40
C PHE A 78 12.77 5.58 25.86
N LEU A 79 12.62 4.59 24.99
CA LEU A 79 12.84 3.17 25.31
C LEU A 79 14.31 2.87 25.62
N VAL A 80 15.27 3.58 24.99
CA VAL A 80 16.70 3.52 25.35
C VAL A 80 16.97 4.01 26.77
N MET A 81 16.16 4.94 27.30
CA MET A 81 16.35 5.48 28.65
C MET A 81 15.74 4.60 29.75
N LEU A 82 14.93 3.60 29.41
CA LEU A 82 14.31 2.73 30.40
C LEU A 82 15.31 1.66 30.86
N PRO A 83 15.39 1.36 32.17
CA PRO A 83 16.23 0.30 32.70
C PRO A 83 15.57 -1.07 32.45
N ILE A 84 15.55 -1.51 31.19
CA ILE A 84 14.91 -2.76 30.73
C ILE A 84 15.96 -3.58 29.99
N ASP A 85 15.95 -4.90 30.24
CA ASP A 85 16.80 -5.83 29.51
C ASP A 85 16.48 -5.82 28.01
N ASP A 86 17.51 -5.82 27.18
CA ASP A 86 17.38 -5.83 25.71
C ASP A 86 16.44 -6.96 25.24
N HIS A 87 16.55 -8.16 25.80
CA HIS A 87 15.70 -9.29 25.41
C HIS A 87 14.20 -9.06 25.68
N GLU A 88 13.84 -8.42 26.80
CA GLU A 88 12.44 -8.10 27.12
C GLU A 88 11.91 -7.01 26.18
N LEU A 89 12.74 -6.03 25.86
CA LEU A 89 12.42 -4.96 24.92
C LEU A 89 12.15 -5.54 23.51
N ILE A 90 13.01 -6.44 23.04
CA ILE A 90 12.92 -7.07 21.72
C ILE A 90 11.65 -7.92 21.60
N ALA A 91 11.42 -8.79 22.58
CA ALA A 91 10.22 -9.63 22.61
C ALA A 91 8.96 -8.76 22.60
N SER A 92 8.96 -7.64 23.31
CA SER A 92 7.83 -6.70 23.34
C SER A 92 7.63 -5.96 22.01
N LEU A 93 8.70 -5.57 21.32
CA LEU A 93 8.62 -4.93 20.00
C LEU A 93 8.12 -5.90 18.92
N ILE A 94 8.62 -7.14 18.91
CA ILE A 94 8.14 -8.20 18.03
C ILE A 94 6.68 -8.50 18.31
N ALA A 95 6.30 -8.70 19.59
CA ALA A 95 4.93 -9.00 19.98
C ALA A 95 3.96 -7.85 19.66
N GLY A 96 4.37 -6.60 19.89
CA GLY A 96 3.61 -5.43 19.47
C GLY A 96 3.39 -5.41 17.97
N TYR A 97 4.45 -5.64 17.18
CA TYR A 97 4.35 -5.62 15.71
C TYR A 97 3.57 -6.81 15.15
N PHE A 98 3.65 -7.97 15.82
CA PHE A 98 2.81 -9.12 15.54
C PHE A 98 1.33 -8.81 15.72
N VAL A 99 0.91 -8.22 16.85
CA VAL A 99 -0.50 -7.87 17.07
C VAL A 99 -1.01 -6.90 16.01
N VAL A 100 -0.19 -5.93 15.64
CA VAL A 100 -0.55 -4.93 14.64
C VAL A 100 -0.64 -5.53 13.23
N SER A 101 0.30 -6.40 12.89
CA SER A 101 0.28 -7.16 11.63
C SER A 101 -0.90 -8.14 11.60
N LEU A 102 -1.24 -8.73 12.74
CA LEU A 102 -2.38 -9.62 12.90
C LEU A 102 -3.68 -8.88 12.62
N LEU A 103 -3.93 -7.74 13.26
CA LEU A 103 -5.13 -6.90 13.03
C LEU A 103 -5.28 -6.49 11.56
N PHE A 104 -4.17 -6.21 10.87
CA PHE A 104 -4.22 -5.88 9.44
C PHE A 104 -4.46 -7.11 8.56
N SER A 105 -3.82 -8.23 8.87
CA SER A 105 -4.05 -9.50 8.18
C SER A 105 -5.46 -10.05 8.43
N ALA A 106 -6.08 -9.64 9.54
CA ALA A 106 -7.38 -10.12 9.97
C ALA A 106 -8.52 -9.64 9.05
N VAL A 107 -8.36 -8.46 8.43
CA VAL A 107 -9.25 -7.95 7.37
C VAL A 107 -9.30 -8.89 6.16
N PHE A 108 -8.26 -9.69 5.95
CA PHE A 108 -8.19 -10.71 4.89
C PHE A 108 -8.60 -12.10 5.38
N VAL A 109 -9.03 -12.29 6.63
CA VAL A 109 -9.41 -13.63 7.13
C VAL A 109 -10.53 -14.22 6.29
N ALA A 110 -11.54 -13.44 5.92
CA ALA A 110 -12.62 -13.91 5.05
C ALA A 110 -12.10 -14.38 3.68
N TRP A 111 -11.04 -13.78 3.16
CA TRP A 111 -10.35 -14.21 1.94
C TRP A 111 -9.74 -15.60 2.10
N PHE A 112 -9.00 -15.81 3.20
CA PHE A 112 -8.37 -17.10 3.50
C PHE A 112 -9.39 -18.19 3.81
N VAL A 113 -10.46 -17.85 4.54
CA VAL A 113 -11.56 -18.76 4.83
C VAL A 113 -12.34 -19.12 3.58
N TYR A 114 -12.54 -18.19 2.65
CA TYR A 114 -13.18 -18.49 1.38
C TYR A 114 -12.37 -19.50 0.55
N ALA A 115 -11.04 -19.34 0.44
CA ALA A 115 -10.20 -20.30 -0.31
C ALA A 115 -9.99 -21.64 0.43
N LEU A 116 -9.57 -21.57 1.69
CA LEU A 116 -9.01 -22.69 2.42
C LEU A 116 -9.96 -23.24 3.51
N GLY A 117 -11.15 -22.64 3.65
CA GLY A 117 -12.13 -22.90 4.72
C GLY A 117 -11.56 -22.59 6.09
N LEU A 118 -12.02 -23.33 7.10
CA LEU A 118 -11.59 -23.09 8.48
C LEU A 118 -10.07 -23.22 8.67
N ALA A 119 -9.37 -24.03 7.87
CA ALA A 119 -7.91 -24.08 7.88
C ALA A 119 -7.25 -22.75 7.48
N GLY A 120 -7.95 -21.92 6.69
CA GLY A 120 -7.55 -20.56 6.36
C GLY A 120 -7.40 -19.63 7.56
N LEU A 121 -8.05 -19.91 8.69
CA LEU A 121 -7.90 -19.14 9.94
C LEU A 121 -6.47 -19.22 10.52
N LEU A 122 -5.72 -20.26 10.17
CA LEU A 122 -4.34 -20.45 10.64
C LEU A 122 -3.35 -19.57 9.88
N ILE A 123 -3.67 -19.14 8.66
CA ILE A 123 -2.73 -18.42 7.78
C ILE A 123 -2.40 -16.99 8.28
N PRO A 124 -3.37 -16.13 8.62
CA PRO A 124 -3.09 -14.76 9.04
C PRO A 124 -2.14 -14.65 10.24
N PRO A 125 -2.30 -15.45 11.33
CA PRO A 125 -1.34 -15.44 12.44
C PRO A 125 0.09 -15.77 12.02
N PHE A 126 0.32 -16.83 11.24
CA PHE A 126 1.67 -17.19 10.83
C PHE A 126 2.27 -16.21 9.81
N LEU A 127 1.44 -15.63 8.94
CA LEU A 127 1.88 -14.57 8.04
C LEU A 127 2.27 -13.30 8.80
N ALA A 128 1.47 -12.89 9.78
CA ALA A 128 1.77 -11.77 10.67
C ALA A 128 3.06 -12.02 11.48
N LEU A 129 3.27 -13.25 11.95
CA LEU A 129 4.48 -13.63 12.67
C LEU A 129 5.73 -13.61 11.78
N ALA A 130 5.62 -14.13 10.55
CA ALA A 130 6.71 -14.10 9.59
C ALA A 130 7.12 -12.66 9.25
N ILE A 131 6.16 -11.79 8.95
CA ILE A 131 6.41 -10.38 8.59
C ILE A 131 7.00 -9.61 9.76
N SER A 132 6.46 -9.80 10.96
CA SER A 132 6.96 -9.13 12.16
C SER A 132 8.37 -9.56 12.54
N SER A 133 8.66 -10.85 12.46
CA SER A 133 9.98 -11.41 12.79
C SER A 133 11.04 -11.13 11.71
N MET A 134 10.64 -10.99 10.45
CA MET A 134 11.55 -10.72 9.34
C MET A 134 12.21 -9.33 9.45
N SER A 135 11.47 -8.34 9.95
CA SER A 135 11.99 -7.01 10.27
C SER A 135 13.13 -7.10 11.29
N GLY A 136 13.00 -7.97 12.30
CA GLY A 136 14.02 -8.24 13.30
C GLY A 136 15.19 -9.09 12.85
N THR A 137 14.97 -9.99 11.90
CA THR A 137 16.02 -10.88 11.41
C THR A 137 16.97 -10.17 10.44
N LEU A 138 16.44 -9.25 9.62
CA LEU A 138 17.16 -8.63 8.51
C LEU A 138 17.54 -7.17 8.77
N TYR A 139 17.35 -6.65 9.99
CA TYR A 139 17.51 -5.22 10.30
C TYR A 139 18.89 -4.65 9.92
N ASN A 140 19.96 -5.39 10.24
CA ASN A 140 21.36 -5.01 9.97
C ASN A 140 21.82 -5.20 8.52
N LEU A 141 21.00 -5.76 7.64
CA LEU A 141 21.40 -5.97 6.25
C LEU A 141 21.28 -4.67 5.43
N SER A 142 22.21 -4.49 4.50
CA SER A 142 22.15 -3.41 3.51
C SER A 142 20.95 -3.59 2.55
N ASN A 143 20.47 -2.51 1.93
CA ASN A 143 19.32 -2.58 1.00
C ASN A 143 19.58 -3.52 -0.20
N ARG A 144 20.84 -3.69 -0.63
CA ARG A 144 21.20 -4.65 -1.68
C ARG A 144 21.02 -6.10 -1.21
N GLN A 145 21.47 -6.42 0.00
CA GLN A 145 21.29 -7.75 0.60
C GLN A 145 19.81 -8.03 0.88
N LYS A 146 19.05 -7.04 1.36
CA LYS A 146 17.59 -7.13 1.51
C LYS A 146 16.91 -7.46 0.18
N ALA A 147 17.32 -6.80 -0.91
CA ALA A 147 16.80 -7.10 -2.25
C ALA A 147 17.08 -8.54 -2.70
N VAL A 148 18.27 -9.09 -2.40
CA VAL A 148 18.60 -10.48 -2.71
C VAL A 148 17.72 -11.45 -1.91
N VAL A 149 17.56 -11.22 -0.60
CA VAL A 149 16.68 -12.04 0.25
C VAL A 149 15.23 -11.96 -0.24
N SER A 150 14.74 -10.76 -0.56
CA SER A 150 13.43 -10.53 -1.15
C SER A 150 13.25 -11.29 -2.47
N ALA A 151 14.24 -11.32 -3.36
CA ALA A 151 14.17 -12.06 -4.61
C ALA A 151 14.09 -13.58 -4.39
N ILE A 152 14.89 -14.12 -3.46
CA ILE A 152 14.87 -15.55 -3.11
C ILE A 152 13.52 -15.94 -2.50
N LEU A 153 13.02 -15.16 -1.54
CA LEU A 153 11.70 -15.39 -0.94
C LEU A 153 10.59 -15.27 -1.99
N GLY A 154 10.67 -14.29 -2.88
CA GLY A 154 9.76 -14.12 -3.99
C GLY A 154 9.71 -15.36 -4.88
N ALA A 155 10.88 -15.86 -5.30
CA ALA A 155 10.96 -17.09 -6.09
C ALA A 155 10.37 -18.30 -5.35
N TRP A 156 10.65 -18.46 -4.05
CA TRP A 156 10.14 -19.59 -3.26
C TRP A 156 8.62 -19.53 -3.06
N PHE A 157 8.05 -18.36 -2.77
CA PHE A 157 6.60 -18.20 -2.63
C PHE A 157 5.88 -18.30 -3.99
N LEU A 158 6.44 -17.73 -5.06
CA LEU A 158 5.89 -17.84 -6.42
C LEU A 158 5.99 -19.24 -7.01
N SER A 159 6.90 -20.09 -6.51
CA SER A 159 7.01 -21.47 -6.99
C SER A 159 5.71 -22.28 -6.81
N ALA A 160 4.80 -21.86 -5.91
CA ALA A 160 3.45 -22.41 -5.81
C ALA A 160 2.66 -22.31 -7.13
N LEU A 161 2.89 -21.28 -7.94
CA LEU A 161 2.25 -21.12 -9.25
C LEU A 161 2.67 -22.21 -10.24
N ALA A 162 3.88 -22.72 -10.10
CA ALA A 162 4.39 -23.87 -10.86
C ALA A 162 3.98 -25.22 -10.22
N LYS A 163 3.04 -25.21 -9.27
CA LYS A 163 2.59 -26.37 -8.47
C LYS A 163 3.73 -27.05 -7.71
N PHE A 164 4.73 -26.29 -7.28
CA PHE A 164 5.82 -26.82 -6.45
C PHE A 164 5.32 -27.10 -5.02
N PRO A 165 5.40 -28.36 -4.52
CA PRO A 165 4.78 -28.74 -3.25
C PRO A 165 5.46 -28.14 -2.02
N LEU A 166 6.76 -27.82 -2.11
CA LEU A 166 7.54 -27.27 -1.00
C LEU A 166 7.51 -25.73 -0.92
N SER A 167 6.58 -25.09 -1.62
CA SER A 167 6.33 -23.65 -1.44
C SER A 167 5.51 -23.40 -0.16
N PRO A 168 5.76 -22.32 0.60
CA PRO A 168 4.91 -21.93 1.73
C PRO A 168 3.45 -21.64 1.33
N LEU A 169 3.19 -21.40 0.04
CA LEU A 169 1.87 -21.13 -0.50
C LEU A 169 1.27 -22.32 -1.29
N SER A 170 1.89 -23.50 -1.22
CA SER A 170 1.45 -24.68 -1.98
C SER A 170 0.03 -25.15 -1.61
N MET A 171 -0.50 -24.76 -0.45
CA MET A 171 -1.89 -24.98 -0.04
C MET A 171 -2.92 -24.35 -1.00
N PHE A 172 -2.58 -23.25 -1.68
CA PHE A 172 -3.44 -22.66 -2.71
C PHE A 172 -3.43 -23.46 -4.02
N ALA A 173 -2.45 -24.34 -4.22
CA ALA A 173 -2.38 -25.29 -5.31
C ALA A 173 -2.90 -26.69 -4.93
N GLY A 174 -3.45 -26.85 -3.71
CA GLY A 174 -4.02 -28.11 -3.22
C GLY A 174 -3.07 -29.00 -2.42
N TYR A 175 -1.85 -28.56 -2.12
CA TYR A 175 -0.88 -29.34 -1.34
C TYR A 175 -0.96 -29.02 0.16
N GLU A 176 -1.09 -30.05 1.00
CA GLU A 176 -1.18 -29.85 2.46
C GLU A 176 0.12 -29.36 3.10
N TYR A 177 1.27 -29.57 2.44
CA TYR A 177 2.59 -29.16 2.94
C TYR A 177 2.67 -27.66 3.26
N GLY A 178 1.95 -26.80 2.53
CA GLY A 178 1.93 -25.35 2.77
C GLY A 178 1.47 -24.99 4.20
N TYR A 179 0.52 -25.75 4.76
CA TYR A 179 0.03 -25.56 6.12
C TYR A 179 1.09 -25.86 7.19
N VAL A 180 2.17 -26.57 6.85
CA VAL A 180 3.26 -26.91 7.77
C VAL A 180 4.48 -26.02 7.50
N ILE A 181 4.80 -25.78 6.23
CA ILE A 181 5.98 -25.00 5.83
C ILE A 181 5.87 -23.55 6.29
N LEU A 182 4.70 -22.91 6.12
CA LEU A 182 4.51 -21.51 6.53
C LEU A 182 4.69 -21.31 8.05
N PRO A 183 4.07 -22.12 8.93
CA PRO A 183 4.36 -22.07 10.37
C PRO A 183 5.82 -22.28 10.72
N ILE A 184 6.47 -23.33 10.17
CA ILE A 184 7.88 -23.61 10.45
C ILE A 184 8.76 -22.43 10.05
N PHE A 185 8.52 -21.86 8.87
CA PHE A 185 9.24 -20.68 8.39
C PHE A 185 9.03 -19.48 9.32
N SER A 186 7.79 -19.21 9.74
CA SER A 186 7.48 -18.09 10.64
C SER A 186 8.13 -18.24 12.02
N LEU A 187 8.15 -19.45 12.58
CA LEU A 187 8.79 -19.75 13.86
C LEU A 187 10.32 -19.69 13.75
N ALA A 188 10.90 -20.17 12.65
CA ALA A 188 12.33 -20.06 12.39
C ALA A 188 12.76 -18.59 12.32
N LEU A 189 11.98 -17.74 11.64
CA LEU A 189 12.21 -16.30 11.64
C LEU A 189 12.10 -15.68 13.03
N LEU A 190 11.11 -16.08 13.84
CA LEU A 190 10.97 -15.60 15.22
C LEU A 190 12.22 -15.94 16.06
N VAL A 191 12.68 -17.19 16.00
CA VAL A 191 13.88 -17.62 16.72
C VAL A 191 15.12 -16.86 16.25
N LEU A 192 15.26 -16.63 14.94
CA LEU A 192 16.37 -15.84 14.39
C LEU A 192 16.29 -14.37 14.81
N ALA A 193 15.10 -13.77 14.81
CA ALA A 193 14.89 -12.40 15.25
C ALA A 193 15.28 -12.23 16.72
N LEU A 194 14.84 -13.13 17.60
CA LEU A 194 15.16 -13.10 19.03
C LEU A 194 16.66 -13.30 19.31
N LYS A 195 17.37 -14.07 18.47
CA LYS A 195 18.82 -14.31 18.62
C LYS A 195 19.71 -13.23 18.02
N ARG A 196 19.32 -12.63 16.89
CA ARG A 196 20.18 -11.70 16.12
C ARG A 196 19.88 -10.23 16.37
N PHE A 197 18.69 -9.91 16.84
CA PHE A 197 18.32 -8.51 17.04
C PHE A 197 19.09 -7.91 18.22
N ASN A 198 19.68 -6.75 17.99
CA ASN A 198 20.40 -5.96 18.97
C ASN A 198 19.85 -4.53 18.91
N TYR A 199 19.29 -4.10 20.04
CA TYR A 199 18.61 -2.82 20.13
C TYR A 199 19.58 -1.62 20.01
N THR A 200 20.81 -1.75 20.51
CA THR A 200 21.83 -0.68 20.41
C THR A 200 22.25 -0.42 18.96
N ALA A 201 22.37 -1.48 18.15
CA ALA A 201 22.61 -1.35 16.70
C ALA A 201 21.37 -0.81 15.97
N PHE A 202 20.18 -1.10 16.47
CA PHE A 202 18.93 -0.61 15.91
C PHE A 202 18.67 0.88 16.19
N SER A 203 18.94 1.38 17.40
CA SER A 203 18.75 2.79 17.78
C SER A 203 19.66 3.72 16.97
N THR A 204 20.86 3.27 16.60
CA THR A 204 21.78 4.03 15.74
C THR A 204 21.35 4.04 14.26
N LEU A 205 20.62 3.02 13.78
CA LEU A 205 20.02 2.99 12.44
C LEU A 205 18.81 3.94 12.29
N SER A 206 18.15 4.28 13.40
CA SER A 206 17.10 5.31 13.45
C SER A 206 17.66 6.72 13.21
N TYR A 207 18.97 6.91 13.36
CA TYR A 207 19.67 8.12 12.99
C TYR A 207 19.90 8.15 11.47
N THR A 208 18.85 8.50 10.72
CA THR A 208 19.06 8.96 9.34
C THR A 208 19.59 10.38 9.45
N PRO A 209 20.83 10.68 9.02
CA PRO A 209 21.27 12.06 8.95
C PRO A 209 20.25 12.84 8.10
N PRO A 210 19.73 13.97 8.58
CA PRO A 210 18.96 14.86 7.72
C PRO A 210 19.89 15.29 6.58
N GLY A 211 19.57 14.87 5.37
CA GLY A 211 20.37 15.14 4.18
C GLY A 211 20.96 13.88 3.56
N LYS A 212 20.22 13.25 2.66
CA LYS A 212 20.75 12.44 1.54
C LYS A 212 19.61 12.02 0.60
N VAL A 213 18.97 13.01 -0.01
CA VAL A 213 18.75 13.19 -1.46
C VAL A 213 18.02 14.53 -1.56
N GLU A 214 18.73 15.63 -1.33
CA GLU A 214 18.24 16.90 -1.88
C GLU A 214 18.14 16.72 -3.39
N VAL A 215 17.00 17.09 -3.97
CA VAL A 215 16.91 17.16 -5.42
C VAL A 215 17.84 18.28 -5.85
N LYS A 216 19.04 17.89 -6.31
CA LYS A 216 20.15 18.79 -6.68
C LYS A 216 19.87 19.67 -7.90
N ARG A 217 18.68 19.61 -8.50
CA ARG A 217 18.34 20.38 -9.69
C ARG A 217 17.24 21.36 -9.36
N GLU A 218 17.61 22.64 -9.36
CA GLU A 218 16.68 23.75 -9.35
C GLU A 218 15.71 23.61 -10.52
N ILE A 219 14.42 23.74 -10.26
CA ILE A 219 13.42 23.87 -11.31
C ILE A 219 13.19 25.35 -11.52
N THR A 220 13.65 25.87 -12.64
CA THR A 220 13.24 27.18 -13.11
C THR A 220 11.84 27.09 -13.72
N PHE A 221 10.99 28.00 -13.28
CA PHE A 221 9.64 28.19 -13.81
C PHE A 221 9.61 29.50 -14.59
N SER A 222 9.12 29.47 -15.82
CA SER A 222 8.78 30.68 -16.55
C SER A 222 7.41 31.17 -16.09
N PRO A 223 7.16 32.48 -15.97
CA PRO A 223 5.83 32.99 -15.63
C PRO A 223 4.79 32.48 -16.63
N GLY A 224 3.66 32.00 -16.14
CA GLY A 224 2.64 31.34 -16.96
C GLY A 224 1.41 30.89 -16.18
N ASN A 225 0.52 30.14 -16.83
CA ASN A 225 -0.70 29.63 -16.20
C ASN A 225 -0.36 28.72 -15.00
N PRO A 226 -0.93 28.98 -13.80
CA PRO A 226 -0.71 28.18 -12.59
C PRO A 226 -0.84 26.67 -12.78
N PHE A 227 -1.82 26.24 -13.58
CA PHE A 227 -2.04 24.83 -13.88
C PHE A 227 -0.83 24.21 -14.59
N PHE A 228 -0.31 24.86 -15.63
CA PHE A 228 0.84 24.35 -16.37
C PHE A 228 2.12 24.38 -15.53
N LEU A 229 2.26 25.34 -14.61
CA LEU A 229 3.36 25.36 -13.66
C LEU A 229 3.33 24.14 -12.74
N MET A 230 2.18 23.88 -12.11
CA MET A 230 1.99 22.71 -11.25
C MET A 230 2.13 21.39 -12.03
N LEU A 231 1.59 21.31 -13.24
CA LEU A 231 1.75 20.15 -14.12
C LEU A 231 3.21 19.93 -14.49
N SER A 232 3.94 20.97 -14.89
CA SER A 232 5.36 20.87 -15.23
C SER A 232 6.21 20.44 -14.03
N ARG A 233 5.85 20.89 -12.81
CA ARG A 233 6.49 20.44 -11.57
C ARG A 233 6.23 18.96 -11.33
N ASN A 234 4.97 18.53 -11.38
CA ASN A 234 4.55 17.15 -11.18
C ASN A 234 5.11 16.19 -12.24
N LEU A 235 5.32 16.69 -13.46
CA LEU A 235 6.00 15.99 -14.54
C LEU A 235 7.52 16.08 -14.48
N LYS A 236 8.15 16.89 -13.63
CA LYS A 236 9.63 16.89 -13.49
C LYS A 236 10.04 16.06 -12.28
N ILE A 237 9.34 16.25 -11.16
CA ILE A 237 9.58 15.58 -9.90
C ILE A 237 8.33 14.81 -9.54
N PHE A 238 8.45 13.49 -9.63
CA PHE A 238 7.42 12.58 -9.19
C PHE A 238 7.67 12.21 -7.73
N GLU A 239 6.81 12.66 -6.84
CA GLU A 239 6.86 12.27 -5.44
C GLU A 239 6.13 10.95 -5.30
N LEU A 240 6.88 9.84 -5.29
CA LEU A 240 6.35 8.56 -4.84
C LEU A 240 6.50 8.53 -3.33
N GLY A 241 5.42 8.92 -2.67
CA GLY A 241 5.36 9.01 -1.23
C GLY A 241 4.11 8.37 -0.70
N GLY A 242 4.19 7.11 -0.32
CA GLY A 242 3.12 6.48 0.43
C GLY A 242 3.39 6.65 1.92
N ARG A 243 2.34 6.86 2.72
CA ARG A 243 2.34 6.12 3.98
C ARG A 243 2.14 4.68 3.61
N MET A 244 3.22 3.91 3.66
CA MET A 244 3.08 2.47 3.50
C MET A 244 2.46 1.96 4.79
N ASN A 245 1.12 1.93 4.82
CA ASN A 245 0.34 1.23 5.83
C ASN A 245 0.44 -0.29 5.55
N LEU A 246 1.68 -0.77 5.44
CA LEU A 246 1.99 -2.18 5.26
C LEU A 246 1.85 -2.81 6.64
N MET A 247 0.70 -3.42 6.89
CA MET A 247 0.47 -4.19 8.10
C MET A 247 0.56 -3.37 9.39
N GLY A 248 -0.15 -2.23 9.41
CA GLY A 248 -0.28 -1.33 10.57
C GLY A 248 0.97 -0.56 10.97
N SER A 249 1.99 -0.57 10.10
CA SER A 249 3.16 0.30 10.10
C SER A 249 2.86 1.69 9.52
N TYR A 250 3.40 2.77 10.08
CA TYR A 250 3.45 4.07 9.39
C TYR A 250 4.88 4.46 9.05
N THR A 251 5.47 3.86 8.01
CA THR A 251 6.69 4.38 7.41
C THR A 251 6.34 5.40 6.34
N PHE A 252 6.71 6.66 6.57
CA PHE A 252 6.71 7.68 5.54
C PHE A 252 8.00 7.58 4.75
N VAL A 253 7.88 7.15 3.49
CA VAL A 253 8.99 7.20 2.53
C VAL A 253 8.48 8.04 1.38
N SER A 254 8.87 9.31 1.33
CA SER A 254 8.74 10.11 0.12
C SER A 254 10.04 10.06 -0.64
N ARG A 255 9.99 9.53 -1.86
CA ARG A 255 11.10 9.54 -2.79
C ARG A 255 10.71 10.32 -4.02
N ARG A 256 11.52 11.32 -4.33
CA ARG A 256 11.45 12.05 -5.59
C ARG A 256 12.11 11.21 -6.69
N VAL A 257 11.33 10.86 -7.69
CA VAL A 257 11.74 10.10 -8.88
C VAL A 257 11.57 11.00 -10.09
N GLU A 258 12.55 11.00 -10.98
CA GLU A 258 12.46 11.75 -12.22
C GLU A 258 11.43 11.09 -13.15
N TRP A 259 10.57 11.89 -13.77
CA TRP A 259 9.45 11.40 -14.57
C TRP A 259 9.85 10.46 -15.70
N TRP A 260 10.99 10.70 -16.35
CA TRP A 260 11.47 9.89 -17.46
C TRP A 260 11.76 8.45 -17.03
N LYS A 261 12.11 8.22 -15.75
CA LYS A 261 12.29 6.87 -15.20
C LYS A 261 10.96 6.13 -15.07
N VAL A 262 9.93 6.83 -14.60
CA VAL A 262 8.57 6.27 -14.50
C VAL A 262 8.03 5.98 -15.90
N LEU A 263 8.16 6.93 -16.82
CA LEU A 263 7.75 6.75 -18.22
C LEU A 263 8.51 5.60 -18.89
N SER A 264 9.83 5.50 -18.70
CA SER A 264 10.62 4.39 -19.23
C SER A 264 10.11 3.04 -18.72
N LEU A 265 9.71 2.97 -17.45
CA LEU A 265 9.18 1.76 -16.85
C LEU A 265 7.77 1.42 -17.37
N THR A 266 6.88 2.41 -17.53
CA THR A 266 5.55 2.17 -18.11
C THR A 266 5.60 1.84 -19.59
N THR A 267 6.52 2.43 -20.35
CA THR A 267 6.82 2.06 -21.75
C THR A 267 7.43 0.67 -21.84
N ALA A 268 8.39 0.31 -20.98
CA ALA A 268 8.93 -1.05 -20.96
C ALA A 268 7.85 -2.09 -20.63
N ALA A 269 6.99 -1.79 -19.67
CA ALA A 269 5.84 -2.64 -19.34
C ALA A 269 4.86 -2.76 -20.52
N SER A 270 4.58 -1.67 -21.24
CA SER A 270 3.68 -1.71 -22.40
C SER A 270 4.25 -2.54 -23.56
N VAL A 271 5.55 -2.40 -23.86
CA VAL A 271 6.24 -3.23 -24.85
C VAL A 271 6.22 -4.70 -24.44
N ALA A 272 6.52 -5.00 -23.18
CA ALA A 272 6.46 -6.37 -22.67
C ALA A 272 5.05 -6.96 -22.81
N LEU A 273 3.99 -6.19 -22.53
CA LEU A 273 2.61 -6.63 -22.71
C LEU A 273 2.26 -6.93 -24.16
N LEU A 274 2.69 -6.07 -25.09
CA LEU A 274 2.49 -6.29 -26.52
C LEU A 274 3.24 -7.55 -27.01
N LEU A 275 4.48 -7.75 -26.56
CA LEU A 275 5.27 -8.95 -26.89
C LEU A 275 4.61 -10.21 -26.33
N LEU A 276 4.17 -10.22 -25.08
CA LEU A 276 3.46 -11.35 -24.49
C LEU A 276 2.17 -11.68 -25.26
N ASN A 277 1.42 -10.64 -25.68
CA ASN A 277 0.23 -10.82 -26.50
C ASN A 277 0.55 -11.39 -27.89
N PHE A 278 1.63 -10.93 -28.51
CA PHE A 278 2.12 -11.40 -29.81
C PHE A 278 2.55 -12.87 -29.74
N LEU A 279 3.24 -13.27 -28.68
CA LEU A 279 3.69 -14.64 -28.43
C LEU A 279 2.55 -15.61 -28.05
N GLY A 280 1.29 -15.15 -28.06
CA GLY A 280 0.15 -16.00 -27.72
C GLY A 280 0.04 -16.32 -26.23
N LEU A 281 0.87 -15.72 -25.37
CA LEU A 281 0.76 -15.77 -23.91
C LEU A 281 -0.40 -14.87 -23.45
N ARG A 282 -1.60 -15.12 -24.01
CA ARG A 282 -2.83 -14.37 -23.79
C ARG A 282 -3.48 -14.81 -22.49
N GLY A 283 -2.92 -14.37 -21.36
CA GLY A 283 -3.58 -14.54 -20.07
C GLY A 283 -4.58 -13.41 -19.81
N PHE A 284 -5.87 -13.74 -19.64
CA PHE A 284 -6.84 -12.93 -18.88
C PHE A 284 -6.20 -12.36 -17.60
N LEU A 285 -5.40 -13.22 -16.94
CA LEU A 285 -4.65 -12.93 -15.73
C LEU A 285 -3.65 -11.79 -15.89
N VAL A 286 -2.84 -11.76 -16.96
CA VAL A 286 -1.79 -10.74 -17.13
C VAL A 286 -2.39 -9.34 -17.14
N SER A 287 -3.50 -9.15 -17.87
CA SER A 287 -4.17 -7.84 -17.95
C SER A 287 -4.79 -7.41 -16.64
N PHE A 288 -5.38 -8.34 -15.88
CA PHE A 288 -5.86 -8.07 -14.52
C PHE A 288 -4.75 -7.55 -13.61
N TYR A 289 -3.57 -8.19 -13.62
CA TYR A 289 -2.45 -7.78 -12.76
C TYR A 289 -1.83 -6.45 -13.17
N VAL A 290 -1.81 -6.14 -14.47
CA VAL A 290 -1.39 -4.81 -14.94
C VAL A 290 -2.36 -3.73 -14.44
N LEU A 291 -3.67 -3.98 -14.55
CA LEU A 291 -4.69 -3.06 -14.04
C LEU A 291 -4.55 -2.86 -12.53
N LEU A 292 -4.38 -3.95 -11.77
CA LEU A 292 -4.19 -3.89 -10.32
C LEU A 292 -2.88 -3.16 -9.95
N GLY A 293 -1.80 -3.39 -10.69
CA GLY A 293 -0.54 -2.67 -10.52
C GLY A 293 -0.68 -1.17 -10.80
N ALA A 294 -1.40 -0.80 -11.86
CA ALA A 294 -1.72 0.59 -12.19
C ALA A 294 -2.59 1.24 -11.11
N TRP A 295 -3.57 0.51 -10.56
CA TRP A 295 -4.37 0.96 -9.41
C TRP A 295 -3.51 1.22 -8.16
N ILE A 296 -2.66 0.26 -7.77
CA ILE A 296 -1.76 0.42 -6.61
C ILE A 296 -0.83 1.61 -6.81
N PHE A 297 -0.29 1.79 -8.02
CA PHE A 297 0.51 2.96 -8.38
C PHE A 297 -0.28 4.27 -8.20
N THR A 298 -1.50 4.35 -8.75
CA THR A 298 -2.37 5.53 -8.64
C THR A 298 -2.71 5.86 -7.19
N VAL A 299 -3.07 4.87 -6.36
CA VAL A 299 -3.35 5.06 -4.93
C VAL A 299 -2.09 5.55 -4.20
N SER A 300 -0.94 4.94 -4.47
CA SER A 300 0.33 5.30 -3.82
C SER A 300 0.75 6.73 -4.17
N TYR A 301 0.63 7.11 -5.43
CA TYR A 301 0.94 8.47 -5.88
C TYR A 301 -0.04 9.51 -5.32
N SER A 302 -1.34 9.18 -5.30
CA SER A 302 -2.39 10.05 -4.75
C SER A 302 -2.22 10.28 -3.25
N ASN A 303 -1.79 9.25 -2.52
CA ASN A 303 -1.50 9.35 -1.08
C ASN A 303 -0.38 10.37 -0.80
N SER A 304 0.63 10.48 -1.67
CA SER A 304 1.73 11.46 -1.50
C SER A 304 1.32 12.91 -1.62
N ALA A 305 0.25 13.20 -2.36
CA ALA A 305 0.00 14.52 -2.93
C ALA A 305 0.02 15.66 -1.89
N PHE A 306 -0.58 15.46 -0.72
CA PHE A 306 -0.66 16.50 0.30
C PHE A 306 0.26 16.26 1.50
N ILE A 307 1.11 15.23 1.45
CA ILE A 307 1.94 14.89 2.60
C ILE A 307 3.23 15.71 2.65
N SER A 308 3.93 15.84 1.52
CA SER A 308 5.20 16.58 1.40
C SER A 308 5.04 18.00 0.86
N GLU A 309 3.81 18.42 0.60
CA GLU A 309 3.52 19.72 0.03
C GLU A 309 3.43 20.80 1.12
N PRO A 310 4.25 21.85 1.09
CA PRO A 310 4.15 22.96 2.04
C PRO A 310 2.98 23.88 1.67
N ILE A 311 1.75 23.39 1.86
CA ILE A 311 0.51 24.05 1.42
C ILE A 311 0.42 25.49 1.96
N TRP A 312 0.94 25.75 3.17
CA TRP A 312 0.94 27.09 3.76
C TRP A 312 1.70 28.14 2.93
N LEU A 313 2.71 27.74 2.15
CA LEU A 313 3.43 28.65 1.25
C LEU A 313 2.54 29.04 0.05
N ASP A 314 1.86 28.06 -0.54
CA ASP A 314 1.01 28.26 -1.71
C ASP A 314 -0.27 29.05 -1.39
N MET A 315 -0.78 28.93 -0.15
CA MET A 315 -1.96 29.66 0.33
C MET A 315 -1.76 31.18 0.42
N ASN A 316 -0.51 31.67 0.46
CA ASN A 316 -0.24 33.11 0.41
C ASN A 316 -0.44 33.70 -1.00
N VAL A 317 -0.51 32.83 -2.01
CA VAL A 317 -0.55 33.24 -3.43
C VAL A 317 -1.92 32.95 -4.05
N MET A 318 -2.66 31.94 -3.57
CA MET A 318 -3.93 31.51 -4.15
C MET A 318 -4.95 31.12 -3.10
N SER A 319 -6.23 31.29 -3.41
CA SER A 319 -7.31 30.77 -2.56
C SER A 319 -7.27 29.24 -2.47
N PRO A 320 -7.73 28.63 -1.35
CA PRO A 320 -7.75 27.17 -1.16
C PRO A 320 -8.36 26.39 -2.33
N LEU A 321 -9.47 26.90 -2.88
CA LEU A 321 -10.18 26.25 -3.97
C LEU A 321 -9.39 26.32 -5.29
N GLN A 322 -8.80 27.47 -5.61
CA GLN A 322 -8.00 27.65 -6.83
C GLN A 322 -6.76 26.76 -6.79
N PHE A 323 -6.05 26.75 -5.65
CA PHE A 323 -4.91 25.87 -5.45
C PHE A 323 -5.30 24.39 -5.64
N ALA A 324 -6.37 23.94 -4.97
CA ALA A 324 -6.80 22.55 -5.05
C ALA A 324 -7.18 22.15 -6.49
N ARG A 325 -7.87 23.01 -7.24
CA ARG A 325 -8.18 22.77 -8.65
C ARG A 325 -6.91 22.55 -9.46
N TYR A 326 -5.95 23.47 -9.40
CA TYR A 326 -4.74 23.36 -10.21
C TYR A 326 -3.86 22.19 -9.75
N TYR A 327 -3.71 22.00 -8.45
CA TYR A 327 -2.85 20.97 -7.89
C TYR A 327 -3.39 19.57 -8.14
N VAL A 328 -4.65 19.32 -7.77
CA VAL A 328 -5.27 17.99 -7.89
C VAL A 328 -5.48 17.62 -9.36
N LEU A 329 -5.92 18.56 -10.21
CA LEU A 329 -6.06 18.27 -11.64
C LEU A 329 -4.69 18.02 -12.28
N SER A 330 -3.66 18.79 -11.95
CA SER A 330 -2.33 18.55 -12.53
C SER A 330 -1.74 17.20 -12.10
N LYS A 331 -2.00 16.76 -10.86
CA LYS A 331 -1.67 15.40 -10.40
C LYS A 331 -2.45 14.35 -11.17
N ALA A 332 -3.76 14.49 -11.33
CA ALA A 332 -4.59 13.55 -12.09
C ALA A 332 -4.13 13.46 -13.56
N SER A 333 -3.83 14.59 -14.20
CA SER A 333 -3.25 14.64 -15.55
C SER A 333 -1.88 13.95 -15.61
N SER A 334 -1.04 14.10 -14.58
CA SER A 334 0.25 13.40 -14.54
C SER A 334 0.09 11.88 -14.47
N VAL A 335 -0.93 11.36 -13.75
CA VAL A 335 -1.26 9.92 -13.76
C VAL A 335 -1.65 9.46 -15.16
N ALA A 336 -2.55 10.20 -15.83
CA ALA A 336 -2.99 9.88 -17.18
C ALA A 336 -1.81 9.79 -18.17
N LEU A 337 -0.92 10.79 -18.14
CA LEU A 337 0.26 10.84 -19.03
C LEU A 337 1.25 9.71 -18.76
N MET A 338 1.43 9.31 -17.50
CA MET A 338 2.36 8.22 -17.15
C MET A 338 1.83 6.85 -17.52
N LEU A 339 0.52 6.64 -17.42
CA LEU A 339 -0.12 5.37 -17.75
C LEU A 339 -0.53 5.27 -19.23
N LEU A 340 -0.39 6.37 -19.98
CA LEU A 340 -0.68 6.44 -21.42
C LEU A 340 -0.03 5.30 -22.22
N PRO A 341 1.27 4.95 -22.05
CA PRO A 341 1.87 3.85 -22.83
C PRO A 341 1.17 2.51 -22.61
N ILE A 342 0.71 2.23 -21.38
CA ILE A 342 0.01 1.00 -21.02
C ILE A 342 -1.41 0.99 -21.62
N SER A 343 -2.12 2.12 -21.53
CA SER A 343 -3.45 2.25 -22.14
C SER A 343 -3.41 2.07 -23.66
N VAL A 344 -2.43 2.69 -24.33
CA VAL A 344 -2.21 2.51 -25.78
C VAL A 344 -1.93 1.05 -26.12
N ALA A 345 -1.11 0.34 -25.34
CA ALA A 345 -0.89 -1.09 -25.55
C ALA A 345 -2.19 -1.90 -25.44
N PHE A 346 -3.06 -1.60 -24.47
CA PHE A 346 -4.36 -2.27 -24.36
C PHE A 346 -5.29 -1.98 -25.53
N LEU A 347 -5.31 -0.75 -26.06
CA LEU A 347 -6.05 -0.43 -27.29
C LEU A 347 -5.54 -1.26 -28.48
N LEU A 348 -4.23 -1.31 -28.67
CA LEU A 348 -3.60 -2.08 -29.75
C LEU A 348 -3.86 -3.60 -29.62
N MET A 349 -4.05 -4.09 -28.39
CA MET A 349 -4.44 -5.47 -28.11
C MET A 349 -5.94 -5.74 -28.30
N GLY A 350 -6.74 -4.75 -28.70
CA GLY A 350 -8.20 -4.87 -28.86
C GLY A 350 -8.95 -4.93 -27.53
N ARG A 351 -8.42 -4.34 -26.46
CA ARG A 351 -9.02 -4.33 -25.12
C ARG A 351 -9.40 -2.90 -24.68
N PRO A 352 -10.45 -2.31 -25.27
CA PRO A 352 -10.83 -0.92 -25.00
C PRO A 352 -11.26 -0.68 -23.55
N GLY A 353 -11.86 -1.67 -22.88
CA GLY A 353 -12.21 -1.57 -21.46
C GLY A 353 -11.01 -1.25 -20.57
N PHE A 354 -9.93 -2.03 -20.70
CA PHE A 354 -8.69 -1.79 -19.95
C PHE A 354 -8.06 -0.44 -20.28
N ALA A 355 -8.11 -0.03 -21.55
CA ALA A 355 -7.56 1.25 -21.97
C ALA A 355 -8.30 2.44 -21.35
N ILE A 356 -9.63 2.40 -21.35
CA ILE A 356 -10.49 3.44 -20.75
C ILE A 356 -10.31 3.46 -19.24
N ALA A 357 -10.35 2.29 -18.59
CA ALA A 357 -10.14 2.17 -17.15
C ALA A 357 -8.81 2.80 -16.70
N ILE A 358 -7.75 2.60 -17.50
CA ILE A 358 -6.41 3.13 -17.17
C ILE A 358 -6.25 4.61 -17.51
N LEU A 359 -6.79 5.07 -18.65
CA LEU A 359 -6.56 6.42 -19.14
C LEU A 359 -7.53 7.46 -18.58
N LEU A 360 -8.74 7.03 -18.20
CA LEU A 360 -9.83 7.91 -17.76
C LEU A 360 -10.20 7.65 -16.30
N ASP A 361 -10.60 6.43 -15.97
CA ASP A 361 -11.15 6.14 -14.63
C ASP A 361 -10.07 6.20 -13.54
N LEU A 362 -8.84 5.74 -13.80
CA LEU A 362 -7.74 5.88 -12.84
C LEU A 362 -7.42 7.36 -12.51
N PRO A 363 -7.22 8.26 -13.49
CA PRO A 363 -7.10 9.69 -13.19
C PRO A 363 -8.28 10.29 -12.42
N LEU A 364 -9.52 9.94 -12.76
CA LEU A 364 -10.70 10.41 -12.01
C LEU A 364 -10.69 9.90 -10.56
N SER A 365 -10.41 8.61 -10.35
CA SER A 365 -10.32 8.02 -9.02
C SER A 365 -9.21 8.68 -8.17
N SER A 366 -8.09 9.09 -8.81
CA SER A 366 -7.00 9.79 -8.13
C SER A 366 -7.46 11.09 -7.48
N ILE A 367 -8.41 11.81 -8.09
CA ILE A 367 -8.99 13.05 -7.53
C ILE A 367 -9.72 12.75 -6.22
N THR A 368 -10.58 11.72 -6.23
CA THR A 368 -11.33 11.27 -5.06
C THR A 368 -10.38 10.84 -3.94
N ILE A 369 -9.38 10.02 -4.28
CA ILE A 369 -8.37 9.54 -3.33
C ILE A 369 -7.61 10.72 -2.73
N MET A 370 -6.99 11.58 -3.56
CA MET A 370 -6.26 12.76 -3.10
C MET A 370 -7.10 13.63 -2.17
N SER A 371 -8.37 13.87 -2.51
CA SER A 371 -9.28 14.68 -1.70
C SER A 371 -9.54 14.04 -0.33
N LEU A 372 -9.93 12.76 -0.29
CA LEU A 372 -10.15 12.04 0.98
C LEU A 372 -8.89 12.05 1.87
N TYR A 373 -7.72 11.78 1.28
CA TYR A 373 -6.45 11.80 2.00
C TYR A 373 -6.12 13.21 2.52
N ALA A 374 -6.37 14.25 1.72
CA ALA A 374 -6.13 15.65 2.08
C ALA A 374 -6.85 16.05 3.37
N ARG A 375 -8.07 15.56 3.62
CA ARG A 375 -8.84 15.96 4.83
C ARG A 375 -8.62 15.05 6.02
N PHE A 376 -8.59 13.74 5.79
CA PHE A 376 -8.70 12.75 6.86
C PHE A 376 -7.37 12.10 7.23
N TYR A 377 -6.34 12.27 6.39
CA TYR A 377 -5.08 11.54 6.49
C TYR A 377 -3.86 12.46 6.41
N GLN A 378 -3.93 13.65 7.04
CA GLN A 378 -2.81 14.61 7.11
C GLN A 378 -1.71 14.19 8.08
N VAL A 379 -0.44 14.55 7.78
CA VAL A 379 0.73 14.27 8.63
C VAL A 379 0.89 15.44 9.60
N ASN A 380 0.83 15.16 10.89
CA ASN A 380 1.40 16.07 11.89
C ASN A 380 2.86 15.62 12.04
N PHE A 381 3.82 16.47 11.69
CA PHE A 381 5.25 16.15 11.78
C PHE A 381 5.70 15.77 13.20
N GLN A 382 4.91 16.13 14.22
CA GLN A 382 5.27 15.98 15.63
C GLN A 382 4.55 14.82 16.36
N ASN A 383 3.45 14.28 15.81
CA ASN A 383 2.64 13.30 16.55
C ASN A 383 2.73 11.89 15.93
N PRO A 384 3.10 10.87 16.72
CA PRO A 384 3.05 9.50 16.23
C PRO A 384 1.58 9.17 15.92
N MET A 385 1.38 8.66 14.72
CA MET A 385 0.05 8.57 14.15
C MET A 385 -0.73 7.38 14.71
N THR A 386 -1.91 7.67 15.26
CA THR A 386 -2.87 6.65 15.70
C THR A 386 -3.69 6.14 14.52
N PHE A 387 -4.01 4.85 14.54
CA PHE A 387 -4.94 4.25 13.60
C PHE A 387 -6.37 4.59 14.04
N SER A 388 -6.91 5.70 13.54
CA SER A 388 -8.28 6.13 13.87
C SER A 388 -9.30 5.46 12.96
N ALA A 389 -10.54 5.30 13.45
CA ALA A 389 -11.65 4.77 12.67
C ALA A 389 -11.89 5.56 11.36
N SER A 390 -11.71 6.89 11.40
CA SER A 390 -11.80 7.75 10.21
C SER A 390 -10.77 7.39 9.14
N ARG A 391 -9.55 7.00 9.52
CA ARG A 391 -8.50 6.60 8.57
C ARG A 391 -8.78 5.22 7.98
N TYR A 392 -9.32 4.31 8.79
CA TYR A 392 -9.78 3.01 8.32
C TYR A 392 -10.91 3.16 7.29
N LEU A 393 -11.91 4.00 7.60
CA LEU A 393 -13.00 4.32 6.69
C LEU A 393 -12.48 4.90 5.36
N VAL A 394 -11.53 5.83 5.40
CA VAL A 394 -10.89 6.37 4.19
C VAL A 394 -10.24 5.27 3.36
N GLY A 395 -9.55 4.31 4.01
CA GLY A 395 -9.00 3.14 3.32
C GLY A 395 -10.08 2.35 2.57
N LEU A 396 -11.22 2.07 3.21
CA LEU A 396 -12.35 1.40 2.55
C LEU A 396 -12.93 2.24 1.41
N LEU A 397 -13.21 3.53 1.64
CA LEU A 397 -13.76 4.43 0.62
C LEU A 397 -12.86 4.53 -0.61
N THR A 398 -11.54 4.46 -0.43
CA THR A 398 -10.59 4.50 -1.55
C THR A 398 -10.67 3.25 -2.43
N THR A 399 -11.27 2.15 -1.98
CA THR A 399 -11.46 0.94 -2.79
C THR A 399 -12.74 0.95 -3.63
N ILE A 400 -13.69 1.86 -3.36
CA ILE A 400 -14.94 1.95 -4.13
C ILE A 400 -14.69 2.15 -5.63
N PRO A 401 -13.80 3.07 -6.07
CA PRO A 401 -13.51 3.24 -7.49
C PRO A 401 -12.96 1.99 -8.19
N LEU A 402 -12.22 1.15 -7.47
CA LEU A 402 -11.63 -0.06 -8.03
C LEU A 402 -12.71 -1.00 -8.59
N VAL A 403 -13.88 -1.08 -7.94
CA VAL A 403 -14.99 -1.92 -8.41
C VAL A 403 -15.45 -1.47 -9.80
N GLY A 404 -15.66 -0.16 -9.99
CA GLY A 404 -16.03 0.41 -11.28
C GLY A 404 -14.97 0.16 -12.34
N ILE A 405 -13.70 0.44 -12.01
CA ILE A 405 -12.54 0.23 -12.90
C ILE A 405 -12.45 -1.23 -13.37
N VAL A 406 -12.66 -2.19 -12.47
CA VAL A 406 -12.70 -3.62 -12.81
C VAL A 406 -13.89 -3.93 -13.73
N LEU A 407 -15.09 -3.41 -13.44
CA LEU A 407 -16.26 -3.61 -14.31
C LEU A 407 -16.01 -3.08 -15.73
N VAL A 408 -15.45 -1.88 -15.88
CA VAL A 408 -15.12 -1.30 -17.20
C VAL A 408 -14.08 -2.15 -17.93
N ALA A 409 -13.07 -2.63 -17.22
CA ALA A 409 -12.01 -3.43 -17.82
C ALA A 409 -12.49 -4.78 -18.37
N PHE A 410 -13.41 -5.46 -17.67
CA PHE A 410 -13.85 -6.82 -18.02
C PHE A 410 -15.20 -6.89 -18.72
N LEU A 411 -16.07 -5.90 -18.52
CA LEU A 411 -17.39 -5.80 -19.15
C LEU A 411 -17.50 -4.46 -19.90
N PRO A 412 -16.74 -4.26 -21.00
CA PRO A 412 -16.70 -3.00 -21.75
C PRO A 412 -17.95 -2.79 -22.63
N LEU A 413 -19.13 -3.08 -22.09
CA LEU A 413 -20.40 -2.73 -22.71
C LEU A 413 -20.57 -1.20 -22.65
N PRO A 414 -21.03 -0.52 -23.72
CA PRO A 414 -21.16 0.94 -23.73
C PRO A 414 -21.90 1.50 -22.52
N GLY A 415 -22.99 0.84 -22.09
CA GLY A 415 -23.74 1.25 -20.90
C GLY A 415 -22.96 1.13 -19.59
N VAL A 416 -22.12 0.09 -19.43
CA VAL A 416 -21.25 -0.08 -18.25
C VAL A 416 -20.16 0.98 -18.25
N VAL A 417 -19.50 1.18 -19.39
CA VAL A 417 -18.45 2.19 -19.55
C VAL A 417 -18.98 3.58 -19.20
N VAL A 418 -20.10 3.99 -19.82
CA VAL A 418 -20.72 5.30 -19.56
C VAL A 418 -21.19 5.40 -18.11
N GLY A 419 -21.86 4.37 -17.58
CA GLY A 419 -22.37 4.37 -16.21
C GLY A 419 -21.26 4.52 -15.16
N VAL A 420 -20.17 3.75 -15.30
CA VAL A 420 -19.03 3.82 -14.37
C VAL A 420 -18.29 5.15 -14.52
N THR A 421 -18.01 5.60 -15.75
CA THR A 421 -17.31 6.88 -15.98
C THR A 421 -18.10 8.05 -15.36
N LEU A 422 -19.43 8.04 -15.51
CA LEU A 422 -20.31 9.05 -14.90
C LEU A 422 -20.30 8.94 -13.37
N PHE A 423 -20.33 7.73 -12.81
CA PHE A 423 -20.19 7.51 -11.38
C PHE A 423 -18.86 8.05 -10.84
N GLU A 424 -17.73 7.71 -11.48
CA GLU A 424 -16.40 8.21 -11.12
C GLU A 424 -16.33 9.74 -11.19
N SER A 425 -16.90 10.32 -12.26
CA SER A 425 -17.00 11.77 -12.40
C SER A 425 -17.85 12.40 -11.29
N PHE A 426 -18.95 11.75 -10.91
CA PHE A 426 -19.86 12.21 -9.87
C PHE A 426 -19.22 12.17 -8.48
N ILE A 427 -18.37 11.19 -8.18
CA ILE A 427 -17.68 11.14 -6.87
C ILE A 427 -16.41 12.00 -6.82
N SER A 428 -15.79 12.31 -7.97
CA SER A 428 -14.53 13.06 -8.05
C SER A 428 -14.72 14.57 -8.24
N LEU A 429 -15.51 14.97 -9.23
CA LEU A 429 -15.62 16.38 -9.65
C LEU A 429 -16.25 17.32 -8.60
N PRO A 430 -17.18 16.89 -7.72
CA PRO A 430 -17.72 17.80 -6.71
C PRO A 430 -16.66 18.36 -5.76
N PHE A 431 -15.58 17.62 -5.49
CA PHE A 431 -14.45 18.16 -4.71
C PHE A 431 -13.87 19.41 -5.37
N MET A 432 -13.85 19.49 -6.69
CA MET A 432 -13.35 20.67 -7.42
C MET A 432 -14.28 21.89 -7.34
N MET A 433 -15.47 21.76 -6.76
CA MET A 433 -16.43 22.85 -6.61
C MET A 433 -16.65 23.28 -5.16
N MET A 434 -16.29 22.44 -4.19
CA MET A 434 -16.56 22.67 -2.77
C MET A 434 -15.50 23.58 -2.10
N GLY A 435 -15.66 24.90 -2.20
CA GLY A 435 -14.77 25.86 -1.54
C GLY A 435 -14.64 25.65 -0.02
N GLY A 436 -15.77 25.42 0.67
CA GLY A 436 -15.78 25.18 2.11
C GLY A 436 -15.09 23.86 2.53
N TYR A 437 -14.98 22.89 1.63
CA TYR A 437 -14.22 21.66 1.88
C TYR A 437 -12.72 21.98 1.94
N TRP A 438 -12.19 22.67 0.93
CA TRP A 438 -10.77 23.01 0.83
C TRP A 438 -10.34 24.03 1.88
N ALA A 439 -11.21 24.96 2.26
CA ALA A 439 -10.95 25.85 3.40
C ALA A 439 -10.69 25.06 4.69
N LYS A 440 -11.53 24.05 4.98
CA LYS A 440 -11.35 23.16 6.15
C LYS A 440 -10.11 22.28 6.05
N VAL A 441 -9.77 21.82 4.84
CA VAL A 441 -8.51 21.07 4.62
C VAL A 441 -7.32 21.94 5.01
N VAL A 442 -7.28 23.18 4.54
CA VAL A 442 -6.19 24.13 4.80
C VAL A 442 -6.15 24.56 6.26
N GLU A 443 -7.28 24.93 6.84
CA GLU A 443 -7.38 25.27 8.27
C GLU A 443 -6.78 24.17 9.13
N LYS A 444 -7.13 22.92 8.82
CA LYS A 444 -6.58 21.77 9.52
C LYS A 444 -5.06 21.66 9.34
N VAL A 445 -4.52 21.83 8.13
CA VAL A 445 -3.06 21.80 7.90
C VAL A 445 -2.35 22.88 8.73
N VAL A 446 -2.87 24.10 8.75
CA VAL A 446 -2.23 25.25 9.42
C VAL A 446 -2.36 25.16 10.94
N THR A 447 -3.50 24.72 11.46
CA THR A 447 -3.77 24.63 12.91
C THR A 447 -3.18 23.40 13.59
N THR A 448 -2.77 22.38 12.82
CA THR A 448 -2.11 21.18 13.35
C THR A 448 -0.57 21.27 13.41
N VAL A 449 0.01 22.45 13.12
CA VAL A 449 1.45 22.73 13.24
C VAL A 449 1.86 22.93 14.68
#